data_AF-A0A2I1GH37-F1
#
_entry.id   AF-A0A2I1GH37-F1
#
_cell.length_a   1.000
_cell.length_b   1.000
_cell.length_c   1.000
_cell.angle_alpha   90.00
_cell.angle_beta   90.00
_cell.angle_gamma   90.00
#
_symmetry.space_group_name_H-M   'P 1'
#
loop_
_entity.id
_entity.type
_entity.pdbx_description
1 polymer ?
#
loop_
_entity_poly.entity_id
_entity_poly.type
_entity_poly.pdbx_seq_one_letter_code
_entity_poly.pdbx_strand_id
1 'polypeptide(L)'
;MEISKMNPKENKRNLWKNVSTREYQLHVTISTIGSTTESAEGIDDKKVYMEDLEKRKQAYGICGECNEPGTGSKWCQPCNAKRFKDNFKNWTSGNK
;
A
#
# COMPACT_ATOMS: atom_id res chain seq x y z
N MET A 1 28.70 -13.35 -11.59
CA MET A 1 27.95 -12.11 -11.29
C MET A 1 27.70 -12.09 -9.81
N GLU A 2 28.46 -11.28 -9.06
CA GLU A 2 28.25 -11.14 -7.62
C GLU A 2 26.92 -10.41 -7.39
N ILE A 3 26.02 -11.06 -6.67
CA ILE A 3 24.81 -10.42 -6.15
C ILE A 3 25.28 -9.47 -5.06
N SER A 4 25.45 -8.21 -5.42
CA SER A 4 25.81 -7.16 -4.48
C SER A 4 24.79 -7.14 -3.33
N LYS A 5 25.30 -7.37 -2.12
CA LYS A 5 24.53 -7.32 -0.89
C LYS A 5 23.94 -5.92 -0.77
N MET A 6 22.63 -5.77 -1.03
CA MET A 6 21.95 -4.49 -0.89
C MET A 6 22.02 -4.03 0.58
N ASN A 7 22.55 -2.82 0.78
CA ASN A 7 22.66 -2.20 2.10
C ASN A 7 21.26 -1.91 2.68
N PRO A 8 20.96 -2.32 3.93
CA PRO A 8 19.66 -2.07 4.57
C PRO A 8 19.34 -0.59 4.84
N LYS A 9 20.31 0.32 4.61
CA LYS A 9 20.24 1.74 4.96
C LYS A 9 19.95 2.68 3.78
N GLU A 10 19.97 2.18 2.55
CA GLU A 10 19.40 2.95 1.45
C GLU A 10 17.88 2.79 1.53
N ASN A 11 17.23 3.74 2.21
CA ASN A 11 15.80 3.96 2.05
C ASN A 11 15.60 4.30 0.56
N LYS A 12 15.32 3.29 -0.27
CA LYS A 12 15.09 3.53 -1.69
C LYS A 12 13.91 4.48 -1.80
N ARG A 13 14.04 5.46 -2.69
CA ARG A 13 13.00 6.48 -2.86
C ARG A 13 11.72 5.81 -3.33
N ASN A 14 10.61 6.16 -2.71
CA ASN A 14 9.30 5.71 -3.16
C ASN A 14 9.01 6.26 -4.57
N LEU A 15 8.40 5.45 -5.41
CA LEU A 15 7.98 5.82 -6.76
C LEU A 15 6.45 6.04 -6.79
N TRP A 16 5.96 6.85 -5.86
CA TRP A 16 4.53 7.08 -5.69
C TRP A 16 3.91 7.79 -6.91
N LYS A 17 2.67 7.43 -7.22
CA LYS A 17 1.83 8.15 -8.18
C LYS A 17 0.87 9.09 -7.43
N ASN A 18 0.50 10.18 -8.09
CA ASN A 18 -0.55 11.06 -7.58
C ASN A 18 -1.90 10.41 -7.85
N VAL A 19 -2.60 10.03 -6.79
CA VAL A 19 -3.90 9.37 -6.90
C VAL A 19 -4.98 10.42 -7.19
N SER A 20 -5.69 10.24 -8.30
CA SER A 20 -6.92 10.96 -8.61
C SER A 20 -8.12 10.16 -8.09
N THR A 21 -8.89 10.72 -7.16
CA THR A 21 -10.13 10.08 -6.65
C THR A 21 -11.23 9.97 -7.72
N ARG A 22 -11.03 10.63 -8.87
CA ARG A 22 -11.88 10.46 -10.05
C ARG A 22 -11.60 9.14 -10.77
N GLU A 23 -10.37 8.62 -10.68
CA GLU A 23 -9.88 7.45 -11.41
C GLU A 23 -9.75 6.21 -10.51
N TYR A 24 -9.24 6.36 -9.29
CA TYR A 24 -8.99 5.26 -8.36
C TYR A 24 -9.51 5.56 -6.96
N GLN A 25 -9.78 4.51 -6.19
CA GLN A 25 -9.93 4.62 -4.74
C GLN A 25 -8.64 5.13 -4.07
N LEU A 26 -8.74 5.69 -2.85
CA LEU A 26 -7.57 6.15 -2.10
C LEU A 26 -6.74 5.02 -1.52
N HIS A 27 -7.34 3.85 -1.32
CA HIS A 27 -6.72 2.65 -0.82
C HIS A 27 -7.31 1.42 -1.49
N VAL A 28 -6.60 0.30 -1.38
CA VAL A 28 -7.06 -1.00 -1.88
C VAL A 28 -8.32 -1.48 -1.15
N THR A 29 -9.12 -2.27 -1.85
CA THR A 29 -10.20 -3.07 -1.30
C THR A 29 -9.69 -4.49 -1.06
N ILE A 30 -10.00 -5.05 0.11
CA ILE A 30 -9.73 -6.46 0.41
C ILE A 30 -10.96 -7.25 0.00
N SER A 31 -10.80 -8.19 -0.93
CA SER A 31 -11.85 -9.12 -1.32
C SER A 31 -12.23 -9.99 -0.13
N THR A 32 -13.21 -9.54 0.64
CA THR A 32 -13.80 -10.37 1.69
C THR A 32 -14.81 -11.27 0.99
N ILE A 33 -14.61 -12.59 1.12
CA ILE A 33 -15.49 -13.61 0.54
C ILE A 33 -16.91 -13.36 1.05
N GLY A 34 -17.74 -12.69 0.25
CA GLY A 34 -19.13 -12.36 0.60
C GLY A 34 -19.57 -10.89 0.47
N SER A 35 -18.68 -9.93 0.16
CA SER A 35 -19.13 -8.55 -0.09
C SER A 35 -19.64 -8.34 -1.52
N THR A 36 -20.68 -9.09 -1.89
CA THR A 36 -21.56 -8.74 -3.00
C THR A 36 -22.56 -7.73 -2.47
N THR A 37 -22.14 -6.48 -2.25
CA THR A 37 -23.12 -5.41 -2.12
C THR A 37 -23.57 -5.04 -3.52
N GLU A 38 -24.81 -5.43 -3.83
CA GLU A 38 -25.62 -4.87 -4.89
C GLU A 38 -25.54 -3.35 -4.81
N SER A 39 -24.81 -2.74 -5.73
CA SER A 39 -24.97 -1.33 -6.07
C SER A 39 -24.81 -1.27 -7.58
N ALA A 40 -25.95 -1.46 -8.26
CA ALA A 40 -26.08 -1.10 -9.64
C ALA A 40 -25.67 0.38 -9.82
N GLU A 41 -24.98 0.61 -10.94
CA GLU A 41 -24.74 1.91 -11.59
C GLU A 41 -23.57 2.76 -11.04
N GLY A 42 -22.35 2.43 -11.48
CA GLY A 42 -21.18 3.31 -11.36
C GLY A 42 -19.81 2.64 -11.45
N ILE A 43 -19.43 2.17 -12.65
CA ILE A 43 -18.07 1.85 -13.13
C ILE A 43 -17.12 1.15 -12.11
N ASP A 44 -17.06 -0.18 -12.20
CA ASP A 44 -16.14 -1.09 -11.47
C ASP A 44 -14.65 -0.75 -11.65
N ASP A 45 -14.31 0.06 -12.66
CA ASP A 45 -12.92 0.41 -13.01
C ASP A 45 -12.17 1.16 -11.89
N LYS A 46 -12.86 1.85 -10.97
CA LYS A 46 -12.19 2.61 -9.89
C LYS A 46 -11.72 1.75 -8.72
N LYS A 47 -12.34 0.59 -8.51
CA LYS A 47 -11.99 -0.31 -7.40
C LYS A 47 -10.61 -0.90 -7.66
N VAL A 48 -9.72 -0.78 -6.69
CA VAL A 48 -8.39 -1.38 -6.76
C VAL A 48 -8.32 -2.46 -5.70
N TYR A 49 -8.24 -3.72 -6.11
CA TYR A 49 -8.16 -4.83 -5.16
C TYR A 49 -6.72 -5.03 -4.66
N MET A 50 -6.58 -5.59 -3.47
CA MET A 50 -5.26 -5.85 -2.87
C MET A 50 -4.45 -6.86 -3.71
N GLU A 51 -5.12 -7.85 -4.29
CA GLU A 51 -4.55 -8.88 -5.14
C GLU A 51 -4.14 -8.38 -6.54
N ASP A 52 -4.68 -7.25 -7.00
CA ASP A 52 -4.40 -6.70 -8.34
C ASP A 52 -3.12 -5.86 -8.32
N LEU A 53 -1.98 -6.54 -8.43
CA LEU A 53 -0.65 -5.92 -8.36
C LEU A 53 -0.41 -4.88 -9.46
N GLU A 54 -0.86 -5.15 -10.68
CA GLU A 54 -0.65 -4.24 -11.81
C GLU A 54 -1.50 -2.98 -11.67
N LYS A 55 -2.78 -3.12 -11.30
CA LYS A 55 -3.64 -1.95 -11.06
C LYS A 55 -3.18 -1.14 -9.85
N ARG A 56 -2.70 -1.79 -8.80
CA ARG A 56 -2.06 -1.10 -7.66
C ARG A 56 -0.81 -0.33 -8.08
N LYS A 57 0.02 -0.91 -8.94
CA LYS A 57 1.24 -0.26 -9.43
C LYS A 57 0.90 0.96 -10.29
N GLN A 58 -0.13 0.85 -11.13
CA GLN A 58 -0.62 1.95 -11.94
C GLN A 58 -1.23 3.07 -11.07
N ALA A 59 -2.07 2.73 -10.10
CA ALA A 59 -2.78 3.68 -9.26
C ALA A 59 -1.86 4.36 -8.24
N TYR A 60 -1.01 3.59 -7.55
CA TYR A 60 -0.32 4.02 -6.34
C TYR A 60 1.20 4.15 -6.52
N GLY A 61 1.78 3.48 -7.53
CA GLY A 61 3.21 3.39 -7.72
C GLY A 61 3.88 2.31 -6.87
N ILE A 62 5.20 2.39 -6.71
CA ILE A 62 6.01 1.37 -6.02
C ILE A 62 6.53 1.89 -4.68
N CYS A 63 6.39 1.07 -3.64
CA CYS A 63 6.97 1.32 -2.33
C CYS A 63 8.49 1.09 -2.36
N GLY A 64 9.27 2.06 -1.89
CA GLY A 64 10.72 1.96 -1.86
C GLY A 64 11.25 1.00 -0.78
N GLU A 65 10.46 0.70 0.26
CA GLU A 65 10.90 -0.17 1.35
C GLU A 65 10.85 -1.65 0.99
N CYS A 66 9.80 -2.08 0.29
CA CYS A 66 9.58 -3.48 -0.07
C CYS A 66 9.63 -3.76 -1.58
N ASN A 67 9.66 -2.73 -2.43
CA ASN A 67 9.57 -2.83 -3.90
C ASN A 67 8.24 -3.43 -4.43
N GLU A 68 7.22 -3.51 -3.57
CA GLU A 68 5.86 -3.91 -3.97
C GLU A 68 5.00 -2.69 -4.34
N PRO A 69 3.90 -2.87 -5.09
CA PRO A 69 2.93 -1.81 -5.33
C PRO A 69 2.40 -1.20 -4.04
N GLY A 70 2.11 0.10 -4.07
CA GLY A 70 1.41 0.77 -2.97
C GLY A 70 0.07 0.13 -2.67
N THR A 71 -0.44 0.35 -1.47
CA THR A 71 -1.80 -0.07 -1.06
C THR A 71 -2.75 1.12 -0.95
N GLY A 72 -2.31 2.29 -1.42
CA GLY A 72 -3.09 3.51 -1.56
C GLY A 72 -2.22 4.73 -1.81
N SER A 73 -2.80 5.91 -1.69
CA SER A 73 -2.12 7.18 -1.94
C SER A 73 -0.89 7.37 -1.06
N LYS A 74 0.30 7.23 -1.68
CA LYS A 74 1.61 7.42 -1.05
C LYS A 74 1.86 6.55 0.19
N TRP A 75 1.25 5.37 0.27
CA TRP A 75 1.43 4.47 1.41
C TRP A 75 1.44 2.98 1.03
N CYS A 76 2.06 2.19 1.90
CA CYS A 76 2.15 0.74 1.80
C CYS A 76 1.78 0.12 3.14
N GLN A 77 0.70 -0.66 3.17
CA GLN A 77 0.12 -1.23 4.38
C GLN A 77 1.09 -2.20 5.09
N PRO A 78 1.73 -3.18 4.39
CA PRO A 78 2.71 -4.06 5.04
C PRO A 78 3.89 -3.31 5.70
N CYS A 79 4.45 -2.31 5.02
CA CYS A 79 5.58 -1.54 5.54
C CYS A 79 5.18 -0.68 6.74
N ASN A 80 4.03 -0.01 6.67
CA ASN A 80 3.53 0.75 7.80
C ASN A 80 3.17 -0.14 8.99
N ALA A 81 2.53 -1.28 8.78
CA ALA A 81 2.24 -2.24 9.84
C ALA A 81 3.52 -2.73 10.54
N LYS A 82 4.58 -3.00 9.79
CA LYS A 82 5.89 -3.35 10.34
C LYS A 82 6.46 -2.22 11.21
N ARG A 83 6.46 -0.98 10.71
CA ARG A 83 6.93 0.20 11.46
C ARG A 83 6.14 0.39 12.76
N PHE A 84 4.81 0.27 12.71
CA PHE A 84 3.97 0.37 13.89
C PHE A 84 4.29 -0.73 14.90
N LYS A 85 4.47 -1.98 14.46
CA LYS A 85 4.85 -3.10 15.33
C LYS A 85 6.22 -2.89 16.00
N ASP A 86 7.17 -2.35 15.26
CA ASP A 86 8.52 -2.06 15.78
C ASP A 86 8.50 -0.88 16.75
N ASN A 87 7.73 0.18 16.45
CA ASN A 87 7.57 1.35 17.32
C ASN A 87 6.75 1.05 18.58
N PHE A 88 5.78 0.14 18.51
CA PHE A 88 4.94 -0.24 19.65
C PHE A 88 5.77 -0.82 20.80
N LYS A 89 6.87 -1.54 20.51
CA LYS A 89 7.80 -2.02 21.53
C LYS A 89 8.47 -0.90 22.33
N ASN A 90 8.59 0.27 21.73
CA ASN A 90 9.21 1.45 22.34
C ASN A 90 8.15 2.43 22.89
N TRP A 91 6.86 2.09 22.82
CA TRP A 91 5.79 2.94 23.32
C TRP A 91 5.69 2.84 24.84
N THR A 92 6.04 3.91 25.54
CA THR A 92 5.72 4.08 26.95
C THR A 92 4.52 5.03 27.06
N SER A 93 3.48 4.64 27.80
CA SER A 93 2.22 5.40 27.86
C SER A 93 2.36 6.77 28.52
N GLY A 94 3.48 7.03 29.21
CA GLY A 94 3.80 8.31 29.86
C GLY A 94 2.81 8.76 30.94
N ASN A 95 1.67 8.07 31.08
CA ASN A 95 0.66 8.33 32.09
C ASN A 95 1.23 7.98 33.47
N LYS A 96 1.34 9.02 34.29
CA LYS A 96 1.48 8.92 35.75
C LYS A 96 0.12 9.04 36.40
#